data_AF-K6ZBT5-F1
#
_entry.id   AF-K6ZBT5-F1
#
_cell.length_a   1.000
_cell.length_b   1.000
_cell.length_c   1.000
_cell.angle_alpha   90.00
_cell.angle_beta   90.00
_cell.angle_gamma   90.00
#
_symmetry.space_group_name_H-M   'P 1'
#
loop_
_entity.id
_entity.type
_entity.pdbx_description
1 polymer ?
#
loop_
_entity_poly.entity_id
_entity_poly.type
_entity_poly.pdbx_seq_one_letter_code
_entity_poly.pdbx_strand_id
1 'polypeptide(L)' 'MPLNKEKHFIITEVEYDEDGVVISCLLEAIISKRSTHIHWPSLKDTEQWLQGWK' A
#
# COMPACT_ATOMS: atom_id res chain seq x y z
N MET A 1 8.83 10.32 -16.10
CA MET A 1 8.02 11.15 -15.17
C MET A 1 7.03 10.20 -14.49
N PRO A 2 6.97 10.09 -13.15
CA PRO A 2 5.96 9.23 -12.53
C PRO A 2 4.57 9.81 -12.83
N LEU A 3 3.72 9.02 -13.49
CA LEU A 3 2.53 9.45 -14.22
C LEU A 3 1.54 10.26 -13.35
N ASN A 4 1.49 9.99 -12.04
CA ASN A 4 0.51 10.60 -11.14
C ASN A 4 1.12 11.37 -9.95
N LYS A 5 2.46 11.48 -9.84
CA LYS A 5 3.14 12.07 -8.66
C LYS A 5 2.67 11.51 -7.29
N GLU A 6 2.02 10.35 -7.28
CA GLU A 6 1.56 9.67 -6.08
C GLU A 6 2.79 9.16 -5.33
N LYS A 7 3.16 9.86 -4.26
CA LYS A 7 4.32 9.52 -3.39
C LYS A 7 3.90 9.16 -1.97
N HIS A 8 2.67 9.49 -1.61
CA HIS A 8 2.12 9.27 -0.29
C HIS A 8 0.89 8.38 -0.41
N PHE A 9 0.96 7.26 0.30
CA PHE A 9 -0.08 6.27 0.35
C PHE A 9 -0.33 5.90 1.80
N ILE A 10 -1.56 5.52 2.10
CA ILE A 10 -1.97 5.01 3.40
C ILE A 10 -2.65 3.66 3.22
N ILE A 11 -2.55 2.79 4.21
CA ILE A 11 -3.35 1.57 4.25
C ILE A 11 -4.68 1.91 4.93
N THR A 12 -5.78 1.75 4.20
CA THR A 12 -7.13 2.01 4.72
C THR A 12 -7.81 0.75 5.21
N GLU A 13 -7.52 -0.40 4.60
CA GLU A 13 -8.12 -1.69 4.95
C GLU A 13 -7.07 -2.81 4.87
N VAL A 14 -7.29 -3.86 5.65
CA VAL A 14 -6.43 -5.06 5.69
C VAL A 14 -7.33 -6.28 5.72
N GLU A 15 -7.10 -7.21 4.80
CA GLU A 15 -7.79 -8.49 4.72
C GLU A 15 -6.90 -9.59 5.28
N TYR A 16 -7.52 -10.47 6.07
CA TYR A 16 -6.88 -11.61 6.71
C TYR A 16 -7.55 -12.90 6.26
N ASP A 17 -6.78 -13.98 6.19
CA ASP A 17 -7.33 -15.33 6.00
C ASP A 17 -7.89 -15.92 7.30
N GLU A 18 -8.38 -17.17 7.22
CA GLU A 18 -8.96 -17.89 8.35
C GLU A 18 -7.96 -18.18 9.48
N ASP A 19 -6.65 -18.17 9.19
CA ASP A 19 -5.56 -18.34 10.15
C ASP A 19 -5.08 -17.00 10.74
N GLY A 20 -5.69 -15.88 10.34
CA GLY A 20 -5.34 -14.53 10.78
C GLY A 20 -4.09 -13.96 10.11
N VAL A 21 -3.66 -14.54 8.99
CA VAL A 21 -2.53 -14.05 8.18
C VAL A 21 -3.04 -12.98 7.22
N VAL A 22 -2.30 -11.88 7.09
CA VAL A 22 -2.64 -10.84 6.11
C VAL A 22 -2.54 -11.45 4.70
N ILE A 23 -3.56 -11.26 3.88
CA ILE A 23 -3.55 -11.69 2.47
C ILE A 23 -3.61 -10.51 1.51
N SER A 24 -4.23 -9.41 1.92
CA SER A 24 -4.31 -8.19 1.10
C SER A 24 -4.40 -6.93 1.95
N CYS A 25 -3.94 -5.82 1.40
CA CYS A 25 -4.14 -4.49 1.97
C CYS A 25 -4.77 -3.57 0.92
N LEU A 26 -5.65 -2.68 1.34
CA LEU A 26 -6.14 -1.60 0.49
C LEU A 26 -5.24 -0.37 0.68
N LEU A 27 -4.56 0.01 -0.40
CA LEU A 27 -3.68 1.15 -0.46
C LEU A 27 -4.42 2.33 -1.09
N GLU A 28 -4.61 3.42 -0.33
CA GLU A 28 -5.19 4.67 -0.83
C GLU A 28 -4.08 5.70 -1.09
N ALA A 29 -4.04 6.21 -2.32
CA ALA A 29 -3.23 7.35 -2.68
C ALA A 29 -3.85 8.64 -2.12
N ILE A 30 -3.10 9.37 -1.28
CA ILE A 30 -3.64 10.54 -0.57
C ILE A 30 -4.11 11.64 -1.54
N ILE A 31 -3.35 11.86 -2.62
CA ILE A 31 -3.59 12.97 -3.55
C ILE A 31 -4.75 12.67 -4.50
N SER A 32 -4.75 11.48 -5.11
CA SER A 32 -5.75 11.10 -6.11
C SER A 32 -7.00 10.48 -5.49
N LYS A 33 -6.96 10.14 -4.19
CA LYS A 33 -7.99 9.38 -3.49
C LYS A 33 -8.33 8.05 -4.18
N ARG A 34 -7.37 7.53 -4.95
CA ARG A 34 -7.49 6.24 -5.61
C ARG A 34 -7.08 5.14 -4.66
N SER A 35 -7.96 4.17 -4.49
CA SER A 35 -7.69 2.96 -3.71
C SER A 35 -7.35 1.80 -4.64
N THR A 36 -6.35 1.01 -4.25
CA THR A 36 -5.92 -0.20 -4.97
C THR A 36 -5.55 -1.28 -3.98
N HIS A 37 -5.90 -2.53 -4.27
CA HIS A 37 -5.39 -3.64 -3.47
C HIS A 37 -3.90 -3.82 -3.76
N ILE A 38 -3.14 -4.08 -2.70
CA ILE A 38 -1.73 -4.43 -2.75
C ILE A 38 -1.50 -5.71 -1.97
N HIS A 39 -0.62 -6.55 -2.52
CA HIS A 39 -0.11 -7.70 -1.79
C HIS A 39 0.83 -7.19 -0.68
N TRP A 40 0.43 -7.37 0.57
CA TRP A 40 1.16 -6.81 1.72
C TRP A 40 2.65 -7.18 1.79
N PRO A 41 3.15 -8.35 1.31
CA PRO A 41 4.58 -8.65 1.33
C PRO A 41 5.38 -7.68 0.45
N SER A 42 4.77 -7.11 -0.59
CA SER A 42 5.42 -6.09 -1.41
C SER A 42 5.80 -4.86 -0.59
N LEU A 43 5.06 -4.53 0.47
CA LEU A 43 5.39 -3.41 1.36
C LEU A 43 6.63 -3.63 2.22
N LYS A 44 7.12 -4.88 2.31
CA LYS A 44 8.40 -5.22 2.96
C LYS A 44 9.59 -5.01 2.03
N ASP A 45 9.35 -4.94 0.72
CA ASP A 45 10.40 -4.68 -0.26
C ASP A 45 10.78 -3.20 -0.21
N THR A 46 11.93 -2.91 0.41
CA THR A 46 12.45 -1.56 0.56
C THR A 46 12.97 -0.95 -0.75
N GLU A 47 13.20 -1.76 -1.79
CA GLU A 47 13.58 -1.27 -3.11
C GLU A 47 12.38 -0.68 -3.85
N GLN A 48 11.18 -1.22 -3.58
CA GLN A 48 9.92 -0.76 -4.16
C GLN A 48 9.18 0.24 -3.25
N TRP A 49 9.26 0.06 -1.93
CA TRP A 49 8.50 0.82 -0.94
C TRP A 49 9.40 1.37 0.16
N LEU A 50 9.51 2.69 0.21
CA LEU A 50 10.18 3.37 1.31
C LEU A 50 9.17 3.59 2.44
N GLN A 51 9.38 2.89 3.55
CA GLN A 51 8.61 3.12 4.78
C GLN A 51 9.22 4.30 5.54
N GLY A 52 8.37 5.28 5.86
CA GLY A 52 8.75 6.50 6.55
C GLY A 52 8.38 7.75 5.76
N TRP A 53 7.88 8.75 6.46
CA TRP A 53 7.62 10.07 5.88
C TRP A 53 8.96 10.81 5.84
N LYS A 54 9.36 11.30 4.67
CA LYS A 54 10.53 12.16 4.51
C LYS A 54 10.14 13.45 3.79
#